data_AF-A0A820PXD9-F1
#
_entry.id   AF-A0A820PXD9-F1
#
_cell.length_a   1.000
_cell.length_b   1.000
_cell.length_c   1.000
_cell.angle_alpha   90.00
_cell.angle_beta   90.00
_cell.angle_gamma   90.00
#
_symmetry.space_group_name_H-M   'P 1'
#
loop_
_entity.id
_entity.type
_entity.pdbx_description
1 polymer ?
#
loop_
_entity_poly.entity_id
_entity_poly.type
_entity_poly.pdbx_seq_one_letter_code
_entity_poly.pdbx_strand_id
1 'polypeptide(L)'
;MSDAAEIQNDKNEKYGLSQLDLVKHSLKTIIYSLCDEDRLSIVSFAYHANIVLSLTKMDDAGKKKALEAVENLRSSSSTNLWDGLRTGVEHLSKQQDSIKSISALFLLTDGCPTEIPPNGHLISLEKLKKNLNFLCAVNTFGFGYKLDSKLLEDIAVLGNSGSYAFIPDGSFVGTIFVNAISTLLTTTATNVQLLIHDQDAQNTDYMRWYSTHKPEEGTYINLGSITYGQSKDLLIPVSSKLTKECRFTLAYQNAKNIKKSIDFDFMDNLQQADLNLIIRHKTRLEFVQCVRTELENMKSIKTNSKQSKKQHDQVMNELQKFKEKMKLAANGDDDFIKDLLADLTGQVQEALGKQEWFNKWGVHYLPSLTRAHLLQLCNNFKDPGVQHSGKGELFSKMRDEMDDIFCSLPAPTSSLATSAPVNMTVFYNDAGGCFYGECTVCLMNDTTKLVKDVQPGDRVAPYGGMVRFVVKTKCPNRKAKMVIVENNLIITAWHPIRLSLQWIMPCSLVSSIHEVSCDYVYNFVLDQGHTILVNDVECVTLGHGIQEDVVRHSYYGSQRAVKDLERLDGEQNNGGIIEISHGALVRSKKTGLVKWLQVQEILVQ
;
A
#
# COMPACT_ATOMS: atom_id res chain seq x y z
N MET A 1 -21.35 2.14 8.17
CA MET A 1 -20.84 2.57 6.84
C MET A 1 -21.51 3.80 6.22
N SER A 2 -22.43 4.51 6.89
CA SER A 2 -23.02 5.76 6.36
C SER A 2 -22.15 6.99 6.60
N ASP A 3 -21.14 6.90 7.46
CA ASP A 3 -20.25 8.01 7.79
C ASP A 3 -19.45 8.44 6.54
N ALA A 4 -19.19 9.75 6.44
CA ALA A 4 -18.39 10.30 5.36
C ALA A 4 -16.98 9.71 5.38
N ALA A 5 -16.49 9.31 4.22
CA ALA A 5 -15.08 9.07 4.00
C ALA A 5 -14.36 10.43 4.03
N GLU A 6 -13.51 10.61 5.03
CA GLU A 6 -12.54 11.70 5.06
C GLU A 6 -11.40 11.38 4.10
N ILE A 7 -10.65 12.40 3.67
CA ILE A 7 -9.33 12.23 3.07
C ILE A 7 -8.36 13.07 3.87
N GLN A 8 -7.32 12.45 4.42
CA GLN A 8 -6.29 13.19 5.15
C GLN A 8 -5.45 13.99 4.15
N ASN A 9 -5.82 15.26 3.99
CA ASN A 9 -4.93 16.34 3.59
C ASN A 9 -4.98 17.42 4.68
N ASP A 10 -4.08 18.41 4.63
CA ASP A 10 -3.96 19.49 5.63
C ASP A 10 -5.26 20.29 5.86
N LYS A 11 -6.32 20.02 5.08
CA LYS A 11 -7.61 20.71 5.12
C LYS A 11 -8.83 19.80 5.38
N ASN A 12 -8.65 18.49 5.64
CA ASN A 12 -9.73 17.51 5.87
C ASN A 12 -10.87 17.60 4.84
N GLU A 13 -10.54 17.51 3.55
CA GLU A 13 -11.53 17.62 2.47
C GLU A 13 -12.53 16.45 2.46
N LYS A 14 -13.81 16.77 2.25
CA LYS A 14 -14.90 15.81 2.12
C LYS A 14 -15.35 15.75 0.67
N TYR A 15 -15.01 14.66 -0.01
CA TYR A 15 -15.38 14.41 -1.41
C TYR A 15 -16.81 13.87 -1.57
N GLY A 16 -17.62 13.89 -0.50
CA GLY A 16 -19.00 13.41 -0.49
C GLY A 16 -19.14 11.88 -0.58
N LEU A 17 -18.06 11.11 -0.52
CA LEU A 17 -18.14 9.65 -0.48
C LEU A 17 -18.46 9.17 0.94
N SER A 18 -19.26 8.13 1.07
CA SER A 18 -19.38 7.38 2.33
C SER A 18 -18.32 6.27 2.41
N GLN A 19 -18.12 5.71 3.61
CA GLN A 19 -17.32 4.50 3.78
C GLN A 19 -17.87 3.33 2.95
N LEU A 20 -19.20 3.24 2.79
CA LEU A 20 -19.81 2.24 1.92
C LEU A 20 -19.46 2.45 0.45
N ASP A 21 -19.34 3.69 -0.03
CA ASP A 21 -18.95 3.98 -1.41
C ASP A 21 -17.53 3.50 -1.69
N LEU A 22 -16.61 3.69 -0.73
CA LEU A 22 -15.25 3.15 -0.79
C LEU A 22 -15.27 1.61 -0.82
N VAL A 23 -16.04 0.97 0.06
CA VAL A 23 -16.20 -0.50 0.09
C VAL A 23 -16.77 -1.03 -1.23
N LYS A 24 -17.79 -0.38 -1.80
CA LYS A 24 -18.33 -0.76 -3.12
C LYS A 24 -17.27 -0.67 -4.21
N HIS A 25 -16.45 0.38 -4.19
CA HIS A 25 -15.35 0.53 -5.15
C HIS A 25 -14.28 -0.55 -4.97
N SER A 26 -13.92 -0.91 -3.72
CA SER A 26 -13.05 -2.05 -3.42
C SER A 26 -13.63 -3.38 -3.96
N LEU A 27 -14.93 -3.62 -3.74
CA LEU A 27 -15.60 -4.84 -4.23
C LEU A 27 -15.62 -4.90 -5.76
N LYS A 28 -15.85 -3.78 -6.44
CA LYS A 28 -15.74 -3.70 -7.90
C LYS A 28 -14.34 -4.08 -8.38
N THR A 29 -13.30 -3.57 -7.72
CA THR A 29 -11.91 -3.92 -8.02
C THR A 29 -11.73 -5.44 -7.95
N ILE A 30 -12.15 -6.07 -6.85
CA ILE A 30 -12.11 -7.53 -6.69
C ILE A 30 -12.87 -8.24 -7.83
N ILE A 31 -14.09 -7.82 -8.15
CA ILE A 31 -14.91 -8.46 -9.19
C ILE A 31 -14.21 -8.42 -10.56
N TYR A 32 -13.65 -7.29 -10.94
CA TYR A 32 -12.97 -7.16 -12.23
C TYR A 32 -11.64 -7.91 -12.28
N SER A 33 -10.94 -8.02 -11.14
CA SER A 33 -9.69 -8.74 -10.96
C SER A 33 -9.78 -10.27 -11.08
N LEU A 34 -10.94 -10.86 -10.81
CA LEU A 34 -11.13 -12.31 -10.84
C LEU A 34 -11.34 -12.82 -12.28
N CYS A 35 -10.84 -14.02 -12.60
CA CYS A 35 -11.06 -14.68 -13.89
C CYS A 35 -12.33 -15.56 -13.88
N ASP A 36 -12.69 -16.14 -15.01
CA ASP A 36 -13.89 -16.97 -15.19
C ASP A 36 -13.87 -18.29 -14.38
N GLU A 37 -12.68 -18.77 -14.00
CA GLU A 37 -12.52 -19.92 -13.12
C GLU A 37 -12.61 -19.59 -11.63
N ASP A 38 -12.46 -18.32 -11.26
CA ASP A 38 -12.59 -17.88 -9.88
C ASP A 38 -14.06 -17.82 -9.43
N ARG A 39 -14.27 -17.76 -8.12
CA ARG A 39 -15.61 -17.60 -7.54
C ARG A 39 -15.64 -16.55 -6.46
N LEU A 40 -16.75 -15.83 -6.40
CA LEU A 40 -17.02 -14.82 -5.38
C LEU A 40 -18.37 -15.11 -4.72
N SER A 41 -18.42 -14.94 -3.40
CA SER A 41 -19.65 -14.79 -2.64
C SER A 41 -19.58 -13.45 -1.90
N ILE A 42 -20.73 -12.80 -1.72
CA ILE A 42 -20.83 -11.54 -1.00
C ILE A 42 -21.83 -11.74 0.14
N VAL A 43 -21.36 -11.48 1.36
CA VAL A 43 -22.17 -11.48 2.57
C VAL A 43 -22.24 -10.06 3.08
N SER A 44 -23.43 -9.49 3.13
CA SER A 44 -23.69 -8.22 3.82
C SER A 44 -24.04 -8.52 5.28
N PHE A 45 -23.62 -7.68 6.22
CA PHE A 45 -24.02 -7.82 7.61
C PHE A 45 -24.37 -6.45 8.22
N ALA A 46 -25.44 -6.45 9.00
CA ALA A 46 -25.87 -5.33 9.83
C ALA A 46 -26.33 -5.90 11.18
N TYR A 47 -27.62 -5.90 11.48
CA TYR A 47 -28.17 -6.66 12.62
C TYR A 47 -28.12 -8.18 12.40
N HIS A 48 -28.35 -8.60 11.14
CA HIS A 48 -28.19 -9.98 10.65
C HIS A 48 -27.27 -10.00 9.44
N ALA A 49 -26.64 -11.15 9.21
CA ALA A 49 -25.90 -11.45 8.00
C ALA A 49 -26.83 -12.00 6.91
N ASN A 50 -26.61 -11.56 5.67
CA ASN A 50 -27.34 -12.01 4.49
C ASN A 50 -26.34 -12.33 3.37
N ILE A 51 -26.48 -13.52 2.78
CA ILE A 51 -25.76 -13.88 1.56
C ILE A 51 -26.45 -13.18 0.39
N VAL A 52 -25.89 -12.07 -0.08
CA VAL A 52 -26.45 -11.27 -1.19
C VAL A 52 -25.98 -11.77 -2.55
N LEU A 53 -24.87 -12.52 -2.58
CA LEU A 53 -24.41 -13.29 -3.73
C LEU A 53 -23.88 -14.63 -3.21
N SER A 54 -24.52 -15.73 -3.60
CA SER A 54 -23.98 -17.08 -3.36
C SER A 54 -22.69 -17.28 -4.15
N LEU A 55 -21.88 -18.27 -3.77
CA LEU A 55 -20.61 -18.57 -4.45
C LEU A 55 -20.82 -18.79 -5.97
N THR A 56 -20.42 -17.79 -6.77
CA THR A 56 -20.73 -17.67 -8.20
C THR A 56 -19.44 -17.61 -9.02
N LYS A 57 -19.36 -18.29 -10.17
CA LYS A 57 -18.24 -18.15 -11.13
C LYS A 57 -18.11 -16.71 -11.58
N MET A 58 -16.90 -16.16 -11.66
CA MET A 58 -16.67 -14.79 -12.14
C MET A 58 -16.49 -14.73 -13.67
N ASP A 59 -17.30 -15.49 -14.41
CA ASP A 59 -17.54 -15.27 -15.84
C ASP A 59 -18.33 -13.96 -16.06
N ASP A 60 -18.53 -13.55 -17.31
CA ASP A 60 -19.21 -12.28 -17.63
C ASP A 60 -20.61 -12.16 -16.96
N ALA A 61 -21.36 -13.25 -16.92
CA ALA A 61 -22.69 -13.29 -16.32
C ALA A 61 -22.60 -13.19 -14.79
N GLY A 62 -21.64 -13.87 -14.17
CA GLY A 62 -21.39 -13.81 -12.74
C GLY A 62 -20.84 -12.48 -12.27
N LYS A 63 -19.92 -11.86 -13.02
CA LYS A 63 -19.46 -10.49 -12.77
C LYS A 63 -20.61 -9.50 -12.81
N LYS A 64 -21.51 -9.60 -13.80
CA LYS A 64 -22.71 -8.76 -13.86
C LYS A 64 -23.60 -8.92 -12.61
N LYS A 65 -23.88 -10.16 -12.20
CA LYS A 65 -24.66 -10.44 -10.97
C LYS A 65 -23.97 -9.90 -9.72
N ALA A 66 -22.64 -10.02 -9.63
CA ALA A 66 -21.87 -9.51 -8.51
C ALA A 66 -21.94 -7.97 -8.44
N LEU A 67 -21.79 -7.29 -9.57
CA LEU A 67 -21.91 -5.83 -9.66
C LEU A 67 -23.32 -5.37 -9.24
N GLU A 68 -24.38 -6.03 -9.71
CA GLU A 68 -25.76 -5.74 -9.30
C GLU A 68 -25.95 -5.93 -7.78
N ALA A 69 -25.37 -6.99 -7.19
CA ALA A 69 -25.41 -7.21 -5.75
C ALA A 69 -24.68 -6.10 -4.97
N VAL A 70 -23.51 -5.67 -5.44
CA VAL A 70 -22.73 -4.57 -4.84
C VAL A 70 -23.49 -3.25 -4.89
N GLU A 71 -24.12 -2.92 -6.02
CA GLU A 71 -24.90 -1.68 -6.16
C GLU A 71 -26.08 -1.62 -5.18
N ASN A 72 -26.69 -2.78 -4.90
CA ASN A 72 -27.82 -2.90 -4.00
C ASN A 72 -27.45 -2.90 -2.51
N LEU A 73 -26.16 -2.91 -2.15
CA LEU A 73 -25.74 -2.75 -0.75
C LEU A 73 -26.20 -1.39 -0.19
N ARG A 74 -26.66 -1.40 1.05
CA ARG A 74 -27.14 -0.23 1.81
C ARG A 74 -26.55 -0.25 3.22
N SER A 75 -26.31 0.94 3.77
CA SER A 75 -25.89 1.09 5.16
C SER A 75 -27.06 0.87 6.11
N SER A 76 -26.76 0.31 7.28
CA SER A 76 -27.67 0.19 8.42
C SER A 76 -26.94 0.62 9.70
N SER A 77 -27.67 0.82 10.80
CA SER A 77 -27.16 1.39 12.05
C SER A 77 -26.47 0.38 12.99
N SER A 78 -26.54 -0.92 12.70
CA SER A 78 -26.00 -2.00 13.54
C SER A 78 -24.83 -2.72 12.86
N THR A 79 -23.90 -3.22 13.68
CA THR A 79 -22.71 -3.96 13.24
C THR A 79 -22.60 -5.28 14.01
N ASN A 80 -23.32 -6.30 13.57
CA ASN A 80 -23.19 -7.68 14.05
C ASN A 80 -22.06 -8.38 13.30
N LEU A 81 -20.82 -8.00 13.65
CA LEU A 81 -19.60 -8.50 13.02
C LEU A 81 -19.50 -10.04 13.13
N TRP A 82 -19.89 -10.60 14.27
CA TRP A 82 -19.86 -12.05 14.48
C TRP A 82 -20.77 -12.80 13.51
N ASP A 83 -22.00 -12.35 13.31
CA ASP A 83 -22.93 -13.03 12.40
C ASP A 83 -22.42 -13.00 10.96
N GLY A 84 -21.86 -11.87 10.52
CA GLY A 84 -21.19 -11.73 9.22
C GLY A 84 -20.02 -12.70 9.05
N LEU A 85 -19.09 -12.70 10.02
CA LEU A 85 -17.92 -13.59 10.02
C LEU A 85 -18.33 -15.07 10.02
N ARG A 86 -19.21 -15.47 10.93
CA ARG A 86 -19.70 -16.85 11.03
C ARG A 86 -20.34 -17.30 9.72
N THR A 87 -21.23 -16.47 9.16
CA THR A 87 -21.95 -16.77 7.92
C THR A 87 -21.00 -16.94 6.74
N GLY A 88 -20.01 -16.04 6.60
CA GLY A 88 -18.99 -16.15 5.56
C GLY A 88 -18.14 -17.41 5.69
N VAL A 89 -17.67 -17.73 6.90
CA VAL A 89 -16.88 -18.93 7.17
C VAL A 89 -17.71 -20.19 6.89
N GLU A 90 -18.93 -20.29 7.42
CA GLU A 90 -19.81 -21.44 7.19
C GLU A 90 -20.15 -21.62 5.71
N HIS A 91 -20.39 -20.53 4.99
CA HIS A 91 -20.72 -20.57 3.56
C HIS A 91 -19.56 -21.11 2.72
N LEU A 92 -18.34 -20.61 2.95
CA LEU A 92 -17.14 -21.10 2.25
C LEU A 92 -16.78 -22.53 2.66
N SER A 93 -16.86 -22.86 3.95
CA SER A 93 -16.46 -24.18 4.47
C SER A 93 -17.31 -25.31 3.88
N LYS A 94 -18.60 -25.07 3.62
CA LYS A 94 -19.50 -26.05 2.99
C LYS A 94 -19.06 -26.48 1.59
N GLN A 95 -18.23 -25.68 0.92
CA GLN A 95 -17.77 -25.94 -0.45
C GLN A 95 -16.29 -26.32 -0.52
N GLN A 96 -15.57 -26.36 0.60
CA GLN A 96 -14.11 -26.52 0.60
C GLN A 96 -13.63 -27.87 0.06
N ASP A 97 -14.42 -28.94 0.26
CA ASP A 97 -14.06 -30.29 -0.18
C ASP A 97 -14.38 -30.52 -1.66
N SER A 98 -15.45 -29.89 -2.16
CA SER A 98 -15.87 -29.94 -3.56
C SER A 98 -15.03 -28.99 -4.43
N ILE A 99 -14.69 -27.82 -3.90
CA ILE A 99 -13.94 -26.77 -4.59
C ILE A 99 -12.52 -26.73 -4.01
N LYS A 100 -11.65 -27.53 -4.62
CA LYS A 100 -10.23 -27.65 -4.27
C LYS A 100 -9.43 -26.47 -4.81
N SER A 101 -9.73 -25.27 -4.32
CA SER A 101 -9.02 -24.03 -4.65
C SER A 101 -8.59 -23.28 -3.39
N ILE A 102 -7.58 -22.43 -3.53
CA ILE A 102 -7.25 -21.45 -2.50
C ILE A 102 -8.48 -20.60 -2.21
N SER A 103 -8.75 -20.36 -0.94
CA SER A 103 -9.88 -19.57 -0.49
C SER A 103 -9.45 -18.56 0.57
N ALA A 104 -10.07 -17.38 0.53
CA ALA A 104 -9.88 -16.33 1.51
C ALA A 104 -11.22 -15.68 1.83
N LEU A 105 -11.36 -15.21 3.07
CA LEU A 105 -12.49 -14.42 3.53
C LEU A 105 -11.98 -13.00 3.81
N PHE A 106 -12.53 -12.02 3.11
CA PHE A 106 -12.24 -10.61 3.35
C PHE A 106 -13.37 -10.02 4.20
N LEU A 107 -13.08 -9.64 5.44
CA LEU A 107 -14.02 -9.03 6.38
C LEU A 107 -13.80 -7.51 6.38
N LEU A 108 -14.75 -6.77 5.83
CA LEU A 108 -14.70 -5.31 5.71
C LEU A 108 -15.66 -4.67 6.73
N THR A 109 -15.16 -3.78 7.59
CA THR A 109 -15.97 -3.05 8.59
C THR A 109 -15.51 -1.61 8.74
N ASP A 110 -16.41 -0.69 9.11
CA ASP A 110 -16.08 0.71 9.46
C ASP A 110 -16.35 1.05 10.94
N GLY A 111 -16.77 0.05 11.71
CA GLY A 111 -17.32 0.24 13.05
C GLY A 111 -16.93 -0.85 14.04
N CYS A 112 -16.97 -0.51 15.33
CA CYS A 112 -16.96 -1.48 16.42
C CYS A 112 -18.22 -2.36 16.38
N PRO A 113 -18.14 -3.66 16.73
CA PRO A 113 -19.30 -4.52 16.83
C PRO A 113 -20.31 -3.98 17.86
N THR A 114 -21.59 -3.94 17.48
CA THR A 114 -22.68 -3.58 18.40
C THR A 114 -23.27 -4.81 19.08
N GLU A 115 -23.07 -5.99 18.50
CA GLU A 115 -23.51 -7.28 19.02
C GLU A 115 -22.29 -8.15 19.33
N ILE A 116 -22.30 -8.81 20.48
CA ILE A 116 -21.21 -9.67 20.95
C ILE A 116 -21.78 -11.07 21.20
N PRO A 117 -21.20 -12.14 20.61
CA PRO A 117 -21.67 -13.50 20.89
C PRO A 117 -21.45 -13.86 22.37
N PRO A 118 -22.20 -14.82 22.95
CA PRO A 118 -22.19 -15.09 24.40
C PRO A 118 -20.81 -15.36 25.02
N ASN A 119 -19.89 -15.95 24.26
CA ASN A 119 -18.52 -16.25 24.73
C ASN A 119 -17.48 -15.22 24.25
N GLY A 120 -17.91 -14.12 23.63
CA GLY A 120 -17.03 -13.21 22.90
C GLY A 120 -16.63 -13.72 21.52
N HIS A 121 -16.15 -12.81 20.66
CA HIS A 121 -15.81 -13.09 19.26
C HIS A 121 -14.72 -14.15 19.11
N LEU A 122 -13.62 -14.02 19.87
CA LEU A 122 -12.43 -14.86 19.71
C LEU A 122 -12.69 -16.33 20.10
N ILE A 123 -13.30 -16.57 21.27
CA ILE A 123 -13.67 -17.92 21.72
C ILE A 123 -14.68 -18.56 20.77
N SER A 124 -15.63 -17.76 20.26
CA SER A 124 -16.62 -18.26 19.29
C SER A 124 -15.95 -18.65 17.96
N LEU A 125 -14.99 -17.86 17.48
CA LEU A 125 -14.21 -18.18 16.27
C LEU A 125 -13.35 -19.44 16.46
N GLU A 126 -12.71 -19.61 17.61
CA GLU A 126 -11.95 -20.82 17.93
C GLU A 126 -12.84 -22.07 17.91
N LYS A 127 -14.03 -22.00 18.49
CA LYS A 127 -15.03 -23.08 18.44
C LYS A 127 -15.44 -23.38 17.01
N LEU A 128 -15.74 -22.35 16.21
CA LEU A 128 -16.11 -22.49 14.80
C LEU A 128 -14.98 -23.15 13.99
N LYS A 129 -13.73 -22.72 14.22
CA LYS A 129 -12.54 -23.28 13.58
C LYS A 129 -12.36 -24.76 13.93
N LYS A 130 -12.52 -25.14 15.20
CA LYS A 130 -12.45 -26.55 15.64
C LYS A 130 -13.56 -27.40 15.02
N ASN A 131 -14.76 -26.86 14.90
CA ASN A 131 -15.93 -27.60 14.40
C ASN A 131 -15.89 -27.80 12.87
N LEU A 132 -15.51 -26.76 12.12
CA LEU A 132 -15.54 -26.79 10.66
C LEU A 132 -14.19 -27.15 10.03
N ASN A 133 -13.10 -27.01 10.78
CA ASN A 133 -11.73 -27.10 10.29
C ASN A 133 -11.54 -26.32 8.98
N PHE A 134 -12.06 -25.09 8.94
CA PHE A 134 -12.07 -24.27 7.73
C PHE A 134 -10.67 -23.86 7.32
N LEU A 135 -10.41 -23.86 6.02
CA LEU A 135 -9.07 -23.64 5.46
C LEU A 135 -8.81 -22.21 5.02
N CYS A 136 -9.87 -21.42 4.79
CA CYS A 136 -9.71 -20.07 4.29
C CYS A 136 -8.96 -19.16 5.28
N ALA A 137 -8.08 -18.30 4.75
CA ALA A 137 -7.50 -17.23 5.54
C ALA A 137 -8.51 -16.10 5.73
N VAL A 138 -8.68 -15.62 6.96
CA VAL A 138 -9.54 -14.48 7.29
C VAL A 138 -8.68 -13.22 7.31
N ASN A 139 -8.91 -12.33 6.36
CA ASN A 139 -8.24 -11.03 6.27
C ASN A 139 -9.23 -9.93 6.65
N THR A 140 -8.83 -9.03 7.54
CA THR A 140 -9.69 -7.99 8.09
C THR A 140 -9.28 -6.61 7.57
N PHE A 141 -10.26 -5.81 7.15
CA PHE A 141 -10.08 -4.47 6.57
C PHE A 141 -10.95 -3.48 7.35
N GLY A 142 -10.30 -2.58 8.09
CA GLY A 142 -10.97 -1.57 8.88
C GLY A 142 -10.97 -0.22 8.20
N PHE A 143 -12.16 0.33 7.91
CA PHE A 143 -12.36 1.62 7.25
C PHE A 143 -12.65 2.74 8.26
N GLY A 144 -11.97 3.89 8.13
CA GLY A 144 -12.15 5.03 9.04
C GLY A 144 -11.71 4.73 10.48
N TYR A 145 -12.05 5.61 11.42
CA TYR A 145 -11.40 5.66 12.74
C TYR A 145 -12.23 5.06 13.90
N LYS A 146 -13.43 4.52 13.64
CA LYS A 146 -14.31 3.98 14.69
C LYS A 146 -14.18 2.47 14.80
N LEU A 147 -12.95 1.98 14.98
CA LEU A 147 -12.65 0.55 14.87
C LEU A 147 -12.19 -0.06 16.20
N ASP A 148 -12.54 -1.33 16.41
CA ASP A 148 -11.81 -2.20 17.34
C ASP A 148 -10.70 -2.93 16.58
N SER A 149 -9.60 -2.23 16.31
CA SER A 149 -8.46 -2.78 15.55
C SER A 149 -7.81 -3.97 16.22
N LYS A 150 -7.83 -4.03 17.56
CA LYS A 150 -7.28 -5.18 18.28
C LYS A 150 -8.11 -6.42 17.99
N LEU A 151 -9.44 -6.30 18.05
CA LEU A 151 -10.34 -7.39 17.69
C LEU A 151 -10.17 -7.82 16.23
N LEU A 152 -10.06 -6.86 15.29
CA LEU A 152 -9.86 -7.17 13.87
C LEU A 152 -8.54 -7.90 13.61
N GLU A 153 -7.46 -7.49 14.27
CA GLU A 153 -6.19 -8.19 14.20
C GLU A 153 -6.28 -9.60 14.79
N ASP A 154 -6.90 -9.75 15.97
CA ASP A 154 -7.04 -11.04 16.64
C ASP A 154 -7.89 -12.03 15.83
N ILE A 155 -8.95 -11.56 15.19
CA ILE A 155 -9.77 -12.35 14.26
C ILE A 155 -8.91 -12.84 13.09
N ALA A 156 -8.08 -11.97 12.50
CA ALA A 156 -7.21 -12.35 11.39
C ALA A 156 -6.15 -13.38 11.83
N VAL A 157 -5.54 -13.19 13.01
CA VAL A 157 -4.58 -14.14 13.58
C VAL A 157 -5.22 -15.51 13.82
N LEU A 158 -6.38 -15.57 14.46
CA LEU A 158 -7.08 -16.84 14.75
C LEU A 158 -7.64 -17.50 13.48
N GLY A 159 -8.11 -16.70 12.52
CA GLY A 159 -8.62 -17.10 11.23
C GLY A 159 -7.52 -17.47 10.23
N ASN A 160 -6.68 -18.43 10.62
CA ASN A 160 -5.58 -18.98 9.82
C ASN A 160 -4.48 -17.98 9.47
N SER A 161 -4.10 -17.13 10.44
CA SER A 161 -2.99 -16.19 10.31
C SER A 161 -3.11 -15.23 9.12
N GLY A 162 -4.32 -14.73 8.85
CA GLY A 162 -4.55 -13.69 7.84
C GLY A 162 -4.01 -12.31 8.24
N SER A 163 -4.18 -11.36 7.33
CA SER A 163 -3.73 -9.97 7.48
C SER A 163 -4.79 -9.07 8.09
N TYR A 164 -4.34 -8.00 8.74
CA TYR A 164 -5.16 -6.85 9.12
C TYR A 164 -4.65 -5.62 8.36
N ALA A 165 -5.57 -4.85 7.77
CA ALA A 165 -5.26 -3.59 7.09
C ALA A 165 -6.18 -2.46 7.60
N PHE A 166 -5.56 -1.32 7.88
CA PHE A 166 -6.24 -0.09 8.25
C PHE A 166 -6.35 0.85 7.05
N ILE A 167 -7.57 1.30 6.73
CA ILE A 167 -7.90 2.19 5.63
C ILE A 167 -8.44 3.49 6.23
N PRO A 168 -7.60 4.51 6.49
CA PRO A 168 -8.05 5.76 7.09
C PRO A 168 -8.99 6.53 6.15
N ASP A 169 -8.71 6.45 4.84
CA ASP A 169 -9.40 7.23 3.82
C ASP A 169 -9.35 6.59 2.41
N GLY A 170 -9.99 7.27 1.45
CA GLY A 170 -10.05 6.87 0.05
C GLY A 170 -8.69 6.70 -0.63
N SER A 171 -7.63 7.39 -0.17
CA SER A 171 -6.29 7.29 -0.77
C SER A 171 -5.59 5.97 -0.46
N PHE A 172 -6.06 5.24 0.54
CA PHE A 172 -5.53 3.93 0.91
C PHE A 172 -6.25 2.76 0.21
N VAL A 173 -7.42 3.00 -0.39
CA VAL A 173 -8.29 1.95 -0.94
C VAL A 173 -7.60 1.20 -2.07
N GLY A 174 -7.10 1.92 -3.09
CA GLY A 174 -6.44 1.29 -4.24
C GLY A 174 -5.23 0.50 -3.81
N THR A 175 -4.35 1.13 -3.03
CA THR A 175 -3.11 0.48 -2.60
C THR A 175 -3.34 -0.78 -1.76
N ILE A 176 -4.30 -0.78 -0.83
CA ILE A 176 -4.54 -1.95 0.02
C ILE A 176 -5.17 -3.11 -0.75
N PHE A 177 -6.21 -2.84 -1.56
CA PHE A 177 -6.92 -3.92 -2.26
C PHE A 177 -6.12 -4.49 -3.44
N VAL A 178 -5.38 -3.64 -4.18
CA VAL A 178 -4.46 -4.09 -5.23
C VAL A 178 -3.45 -5.09 -4.67
N ASN A 179 -2.82 -4.76 -3.54
CA ASN A 179 -1.86 -5.68 -2.90
C ASN A 179 -2.53 -6.93 -2.32
N ALA A 180 -3.67 -6.80 -1.65
CA ALA A 180 -4.37 -7.94 -1.04
C ALA A 180 -4.83 -8.98 -2.06
N ILE A 181 -5.40 -8.53 -3.19
CA ILE A 181 -5.81 -9.43 -4.28
C ILE A 181 -4.57 -10.08 -4.92
N SER A 182 -3.50 -9.32 -5.12
CA SER A 182 -2.25 -9.85 -5.67
C SER A 182 -1.62 -10.91 -4.79
N THR A 183 -1.65 -10.74 -3.47
CA THR A 183 -1.22 -11.78 -2.52
C THR A 183 -2.10 -13.02 -2.66
N LEU A 184 -3.42 -12.86 -2.76
CA LEU A 184 -4.35 -13.99 -2.90
C LEU A 184 -4.07 -14.78 -4.19
N LEU A 185 -4.01 -14.09 -5.34
CA LEU A 185 -3.82 -14.72 -6.65
C LEU A 185 -2.43 -15.37 -6.82
N THR A 186 -1.45 -14.94 -6.03
CA THR A 186 -0.10 -15.52 -6.04
C THR A 186 0.16 -16.51 -4.91
N THR A 187 -0.83 -16.78 -4.06
CA THR A 187 -0.67 -17.77 -2.98
C THR A 187 -0.44 -19.16 -3.58
N THR A 188 0.55 -19.88 -3.07
CA THR A 188 0.85 -21.28 -3.47
C THR A 188 0.55 -22.28 -2.37
N ALA A 189 0.67 -21.85 -1.11
CA ALA A 189 0.46 -22.68 0.05
C ALA A 189 -0.26 -21.90 1.15
N THR A 190 -1.23 -22.54 1.79
CA THR A 190 -2.03 -22.01 2.90
C THR A 190 -1.83 -22.84 4.16
N ASN A 191 -2.19 -22.27 5.31
CA ASN A 191 -2.04 -22.89 6.62
C ASN A 191 -0.65 -23.53 6.82
N VAL A 192 0.39 -22.78 6.44
CA VAL A 192 1.77 -23.19 6.56
C VAL A 192 2.17 -23.16 8.03
N GLN A 193 2.68 -24.26 8.53
CA GLN A 193 3.11 -24.43 9.90
C GLN A 193 4.50 -25.07 9.91
N LEU A 194 5.41 -24.48 10.67
CA LEU A 194 6.70 -25.08 10.97
C LEU A 194 6.61 -25.75 12.34
N LEU A 195 6.78 -27.06 12.39
CA LEU A 195 7.02 -27.81 13.61
C LEU A 195 8.53 -27.91 13.84
N ILE A 196 8.97 -27.43 14.98
CA ILE A 196 10.31 -27.65 15.52
C ILE A 196 10.20 -28.84 16.48
N HIS A 197 10.84 -29.97 16.17
CA HIS A 197 10.84 -31.18 17.00
C HIS A 197 11.79 -31.01 18.20
N ASP A 198 11.54 -29.98 19.00
CA ASP A 198 12.25 -29.68 20.23
C ASP A 198 11.29 -29.09 21.27
N GLN A 199 11.26 -29.73 22.43
CA GLN A 199 10.47 -29.27 23.58
C GLN A 199 11.15 -28.12 24.34
N ASP A 200 12.46 -27.92 24.16
CA ASP A 200 13.21 -26.80 24.75
C ASP A 200 13.17 -25.54 23.84
N ALA A 201 12.59 -25.62 22.64
CA ALA A 201 12.31 -24.46 21.80
C ALA A 201 11.25 -23.56 22.47
N GLN A 202 11.71 -22.72 23.40
CA GLN A 202 10.86 -21.79 24.12
C GLN A 202 10.46 -20.62 23.23
N ASN A 203 9.35 -19.96 23.59
CA ASN A 203 8.89 -18.74 22.95
C ASN A 203 9.91 -17.60 23.18
N THR A 204 10.92 -17.54 22.33
CA THR A 204 11.95 -16.50 22.38
C THR A 204 11.36 -15.14 21.99
N ASP A 205 12.11 -14.06 22.25
CA ASP A 205 11.67 -12.70 21.88
C ASP A 205 11.27 -12.57 20.40
N TYR A 206 11.90 -13.34 19.51
CA TYR A 206 11.62 -13.32 18.07
C TYR A 206 10.42 -14.19 17.66
N MET A 207 10.05 -15.20 18.46
CA MET A 207 8.93 -16.10 18.17
C MET A 207 7.59 -15.65 18.77
N ARG A 208 7.62 -14.78 19.80
CA ARG A 208 6.43 -14.37 20.57
C ARG A 208 5.32 -13.69 19.77
N TRP A 209 5.66 -13.19 18.59
CA TRP A 209 4.74 -12.47 17.71
C TRP A 209 4.07 -13.37 16.67
N TYR A 210 4.47 -14.63 16.58
CA TYR A 210 3.80 -15.63 15.77
C TYR A 210 2.80 -16.41 16.62
N SER A 211 1.74 -16.92 15.99
CA SER A 211 0.82 -17.83 16.67
C SER A 211 1.52 -19.19 16.84
N THR A 212 1.80 -19.56 18.08
CA THR A 212 2.47 -20.82 18.43
C THR A 212 1.56 -21.73 19.24
N HIS A 213 1.67 -23.03 19.06
CA HIS A 213 1.08 -24.02 19.96
C HIS A 213 2.08 -25.17 20.18
N LYS A 214 2.02 -25.79 21.36
CA LYS A 214 3.05 -26.73 21.83
C LYS A 214 2.44 -28.07 22.24
N PRO A 215 2.19 -28.99 21.30
CA PRO A 215 1.86 -30.39 21.59
C PRO A 215 3.09 -31.20 22.02
N GLU A 216 2.89 -32.49 22.32
CA GLU A 216 3.95 -33.43 22.71
C GLU A 216 5.05 -33.62 21.65
N GLU A 217 4.74 -33.34 20.38
CA GLU A 217 5.67 -33.43 19.25
C GLU A 217 6.68 -32.27 19.20
N GLY A 218 6.32 -31.09 19.71
CA GLY A 218 7.23 -29.93 19.77
C GLY A 218 6.59 -28.56 19.55
N THR A 219 7.43 -27.67 19.05
CA THR A 219 7.26 -26.26 18.64
C THR A 219 6.45 -25.94 17.37
N TYR A 220 5.11 -25.83 17.34
CA TYR A 220 4.45 -25.36 16.11
C TYR A 220 4.42 -23.83 16.01
N ILE A 221 4.83 -23.30 14.86
CA ILE A 221 4.75 -21.88 14.48
C ILE A 221 3.85 -21.74 13.26
N ASN A 222 2.76 -20.97 13.38
CA ASN A 222 1.88 -20.69 12.26
C ASN A 222 2.43 -19.52 11.42
N LEU A 223 2.66 -19.78 10.13
CA LEU A 223 3.25 -18.86 9.18
C LEU A 223 2.21 -18.24 8.23
N GLY A 224 0.95 -18.71 8.29
CA GLY A 224 -0.12 -18.28 7.40
C GLY A 224 0.04 -18.83 5.99
N SER A 225 0.05 -17.95 5.00
CA SER A 225 0.17 -18.33 3.59
C SER A 225 1.53 -17.93 3.02
N ILE A 226 1.95 -18.64 1.97
CA ILE A 226 3.17 -18.35 1.20
C ILE A 226 2.77 -18.15 -0.26
N THR A 227 3.39 -17.16 -0.90
CA THR A 227 3.19 -16.79 -2.31
C THR A 227 4.34 -17.28 -3.19
N TYR A 228 4.09 -17.44 -4.49
CA TYR A 228 5.13 -17.79 -5.45
C TYR A 228 6.24 -16.72 -5.52
N GLY A 229 7.49 -17.17 -5.49
CA GLY A 229 8.66 -16.30 -5.64
C GLY A 229 8.99 -15.44 -4.42
N GLN A 230 8.38 -15.71 -3.26
CA GLN A 230 8.64 -15.00 -2.02
C GLN A 230 9.13 -15.94 -0.91
N SER A 231 10.23 -15.58 -0.25
CA SER A 231 10.72 -16.28 0.94
C SER A 231 9.87 -15.97 2.17
N LYS A 232 9.88 -16.90 3.13
CA LYS A 232 9.33 -16.71 4.46
C LYS A 232 10.43 -16.90 5.49
N ASP A 233 11.00 -15.78 5.94
CA ASP A 233 12.19 -15.80 6.79
C ASP A 233 11.87 -15.79 8.29
N LEU A 234 12.46 -16.72 9.03
CA LEU A 234 12.28 -16.91 10.46
C LEU A 234 13.61 -16.83 11.21
N LEU A 235 13.56 -16.25 12.41
CA LEU A 235 14.69 -16.22 13.34
C LEU A 235 14.34 -17.06 14.56
N ILE A 236 15.00 -18.21 14.66
CA ILE A 236 14.82 -19.17 15.74
C ILE A 236 16.12 -19.20 16.52
N PRO A 237 16.18 -18.67 17.76
CA PRO A 237 17.35 -18.81 18.59
C PRO A 237 17.57 -20.27 18.94
N VAL A 238 18.79 -20.74 18.65
CA VAL A 238 19.20 -22.12 18.83
C VAL A 238 19.86 -22.20 20.22
N SER A 239 19.31 -23.00 21.14
CA SER A 239 20.01 -23.34 22.39
C SER A 239 21.20 -24.27 22.07
N SER A 240 22.20 -24.36 22.94
CA SER A 240 23.36 -25.24 22.74
C SER A 240 23.01 -26.73 22.58
N LYS A 241 21.75 -27.14 22.86
CA LYS A 241 21.24 -28.49 22.64
C LYS A 241 20.66 -28.73 21.23
N LEU A 242 20.25 -27.68 20.50
CA LEU A 242 19.61 -27.83 19.18
C LEU A 242 20.60 -28.30 18.07
N THR A 243 21.91 -28.31 18.32
CA THR A 243 22.90 -28.22 17.24
C THR A 243 23.34 -29.54 16.57
N LYS A 244 22.67 -30.68 16.75
CA LYS A 244 22.94 -31.89 15.92
C LYS A 244 21.73 -32.76 15.56
N GLU A 245 20.62 -32.69 16.29
CA GLU A 245 19.46 -33.60 16.12
C GLU A 245 18.11 -32.87 15.91
N CYS A 246 18.13 -31.55 15.72
CA CYS A 246 16.88 -30.80 15.54
C CYS A 246 16.27 -31.10 14.17
N ARG A 247 15.08 -31.72 14.20
CA ARG A 247 14.25 -31.97 13.02
C ARG A 247 13.21 -30.87 12.87
N PHE A 248 12.88 -30.56 11.63
CA PHE A 248 11.80 -29.66 11.29
C PHE A 248 10.80 -30.35 10.38
N THR A 249 9.51 -30.04 10.58
CA THR A 249 8.46 -30.43 9.64
C THR A 249 7.74 -29.17 9.16
N LEU A 250 7.74 -28.94 7.86
CA LEU A 250 6.91 -27.92 7.22
C LEU A 250 5.60 -28.56 6.76
N ALA A 251 4.51 -28.33 7.49
CA ALA A 251 3.17 -28.75 7.12
C ALA A 251 2.42 -27.61 6.42
N TYR A 252 1.75 -27.90 5.31
CA TYR A 252 0.98 -26.90 4.56
C TYR A 252 -0.13 -27.53 3.74
N GLN A 253 -1.02 -26.69 3.19
CA GLN A 253 -1.97 -27.07 2.16
C GLN A 253 -1.53 -26.46 0.84
N ASN A 254 -1.43 -27.27 -0.21
CA ASN A 254 -1.11 -26.75 -1.54
C ASN A 254 -2.31 -26.01 -2.16
N ALA A 255 -2.14 -25.47 -3.36
CA ALA A 255 -3.20 -24.74 -4.08
C ALA A 255 -4.51 -25.54 -4.33
N LYS A 256 -4.49 -26.87 -4.16
CA LYS A 256 -5.67 -27.76 -4.24
C LYS A 256 -6.24 -28.14 -2.87
N ASN A 257 -5.86 -27.42 -1.81
CA ASN A 257 -6.18 -27.72 -0.41
C ASN A 257 -5.73 -29.11 0.06
N ILE A 258 -4.77 -29.74 -0.62
CA ILE A 258 -4.24 -31.04 -0.23
C ILE A 258 -3.14 -30.81 0.81
N LYS A 259 -3.28 -31.45 1.98
CA LYS A 259 -2.26 -31.45 3.03
C LYS A 259 -0.96 -32.07 2.51
N LYS A 260 0.14 -31.39 2.77
CA LYS A 260 1.51 -31.80 2.46
C LYS A 260 2.38 -31.55 3.69
N SER A 261 3.41 -32.37 3.82
CA SER A 261 4.46 -32.20 4.82
C SER A 261 5.81 -32.42 4.16
N ILE A 262 6.81 -31.69 4.63
CA ILE A 262 8.19 -31.86 4.25
C ILE A 262 8.99 -31.92 5.54
N ASP A 263 9.65 -33.04 5.77
CA ASP A 263 10.58 -33.22 6.89
C ASP A 263 11.98 -32.87 6.41
N PHE A 264 12.72 -32.13 7.22
CA PHE A 264 14.10 -31.78 6.94
C PHE A 264 14.90 -31.60 8.21
N ASP A 265 16.16 -32.01 8.16
CA ASP A 265 17.09 -31.90 9.27
C ASP A 265 17.94 -30.64 9.15
N PHE A 266 18.30 -30.06 10.30
CA PHE A 266 19.12 -28.85 10.37
C PHE A 266 20.46 -29.00 9.63
N MET A 267 21.13 -30.14 9.81
CA MET A 267 22.48 -30.38 9.29
C MET A 267 22.51 -30.51 7.76
N ASP A 268 21.47 -31.10 7.17
CA ASP A 268 21.40 -31.34 5.73
C ASP A 268 21.17 -30.05 4.92
N ASN A 269 20.67 -29.01 5.59
CA ASN A 269 20.32 -27.72 4.98
C ASN A 269 21.18 -26.57 5.51
N LEU A 270 22.30 -26.89 6.18
CA LEU A 270 23.19 -25.88 6.74
C LEU A 270 23.88 -25.11 5.61
N GLN A 271 23.62 -23.81 5.54
CA GLN A 271 24.30 -22.89 4.64
C GLN A 271 25.21 -21.93 5.41
N GLN A 272 26.19 -21.35 4.72
CA GLN A 272 26.98 -20.27 5.30
C GLN A 272 26.06 -19.12 5.68
N ALA A 273 26.21 -18.62 6.91
CA ALA A 273 25.34 -17.57 7.42
C ALA A 273 25.51 -16.27 6.61
N ASP A 274 24.45 -15.81 5.97
CA ASP A 274 24.39 -14.46 5.41
C ASP A 274 24.10 -13.48 6.55
N LEU A 275 25.16 -12.83 7.04
CA LEU A 275 25.07 -11.86 8.12
C LEU A 275 24.17 -10.68 7.78
N ASN A 276 24.12 -10.24 6.52
CA ASN A 276 23.27 -9.13 6.11
C ASN A 276 21.79 -9.53 6.17
N LEU A 277 21.45 -10.74 5.69
CA LEU A 277 20.10 -11.27 5.77
C LEU A 277 19.65 -11.47 7.23
N ILE A 278 20.54 -11.96 8.10
CA ILE A 278 20.27 -12.11 9.54
C ILE A 278 20.04 -10.75 10.18
N ILE A 279 20.90 -9.76 9.92
CA ILE A 279 20.75 -8.39 10.43
C ILE A 279 19.43 -7.80 9.94
N ARG A 280 19.08 -7.96 8.67
CA ARG A 280 17.83 -7.49 8.06
C ARG A 280 16.61 -8.01 8.82
N HIS A 281 16.47 -9.33 8.95
CA HIS A 281 15.29 -9.89 9.59
C HIS A 281 15.30 -9.70 11.11
N LYS A 282 16.47 -9.60 11.74
CA LYS A 282 16.58 -9.27 13.17
C LYS A 282 16.06 -7.85 13.40
N THR A 283 16.53 -6.88 12.63
CA THR A 283 16.07 -5.49 12.70
C THR A 283 14.56 -5.40 12.42
N ARG A 284 14.02 -6.16 11.45
CA ARG A 284 12.57 -6.25 11.20
C ARG A 284 11.78 -6.70 12.44
N LEU A 285 12.22 -7.77 13.11
CA LEU A 285 11.50 -8.30 14.28
C LEU A 285 11.67 -7.39 15.50
N GLU A 286 12.84 -6.78 15.68
CA GLU A 286 13.04 -5.77 16.70
C GLU A 286 12.20 -4.51 16.46
N PHE A 287 11.99 -4.11 15.20
CA PHE A 287 11.07 -3.03 14.83
C PHE A 287 9.64 -3.39 15.23
N VAL A 288 9.16 -4.58 14.87
CA VAL A 288 7.83 -5.05 15.30
C VAL A 288 7.71 -5.04 16.83
N GLN A 289 8.75 -5.49 17.52
CA GLN A 289 8.79 -5.52 18.97
C GLN A 289 8.71 -4.11 19.57
N CYS A 290 9.56 -3.19 19.12
CA CYS A 290 9.57 -1.80 19.57
C CYS A 290 8.19 -1.16 19.36
N VAL A 291 7.66 -1.21 18.13
CA VAL A 291 6.37 -0.59 17.80
C VAL A 291 5.22 -1.17 18.62
N ARG A 292 5.15 -2.50 18.79
CA ARG A 292 4.08 -3.12 19.59
C ARG A 292 4.20 -2.82 21.08
N THR A 293 5.43 -2.78 21.62
CA THR A 293 5.66 -2.40 23.01
C THR A 293 5.25 -0.95 23.25
N GLU A 294 5.65 -0.03 22.37
CA GLU A 294 5.29 1.39 22.52
C GLU A 294 3.81 1.66 22.28
N LEU A 295 3.15 0.89 21.41
CA LEU A 295 1.70 0.91 21.27
C LEU A 295 0.99 0.57 22.60
N GLU A 296 1.41 -0.48 23.29
CA GLU A 296 0.82 -0.86 24.59
C GLU A 296 1.18 0.16 25.69
N ASN A 297 2.40 0.70 25.67
CA ASN A 297 2.78 1.80 26.57
C ASN A 297 1.87 3.02 26.37
N MET A 298 1.64 3.45 25.12
CA MET A 298 0.74 4.57 24.80
C MET A 298 -0.72 4.33 25.22
N LYS A 299 -1.23 3.09 25.11
CA LYS A 299 -2.55 2.72 25.65
C LYS A 299 -2.63 2.84 27.17
N SER A 300 -1.52 2.57 27.87
CA SER A 300 -1.46 2.60 29.34
C SER A 300 -1.36 4.01 29.94
N ILE A 301 -1.04 5.03 29.13
CA ILE A 301 -0.91 6.41 29.58
C ILE A 301 -2.28 6.95 29.98
N LYS A 302 -2.46 7.22 31.28
CA LYS A 302 -3.69 7.84 31.80
C LYS A 302 -3.68 9.34 31.52
N THR A 303 -4.73 9.84 30.88
CA THR A 303 -5.01 11.28 30.75
C THR A 303 -5.17 11.90 32.15
N ASN A 304 -4.39 12.94 32.46
CA ASN A 304 -4.48 13.80 33.67
C ASN A 304 -3.58 13.49 34.89
N SER A 305 -2.33 13.05 34.71
CA SER A 305 -1.35 13.04 35.81
C SER A 305 0.01 13.61 35.39
N LYS A 306 0.79 14.20 36.32
CA LYS A 306 2.21 14.54 36.06
C LYS A 306 3.03 13.33 35.57
N GLN A 307 2.55 12.12 35.87
CA GLN A 307 3.14 10.86 35.45
C GLN A 307 2.90 10.55 33.96
N SER A 308 1.85 11.09 33.33
CA SER A 308 1.55 10.85 31.91
C SER A 308 2.61 11.42 30.98
N LYS A 309 3.09 12.64 31.24
CA LYS A 309 4.18 13.26 30.48
C LYS A 309 5.47 12.44 30.58
N LYS A 310 5.82 11.97 31.78
CA LYS A 310 7.01 11.13 31.99
C LYS A 310 6.92 9.80 31.23
N GLN A 311 5.75 9.17 31.21
CA GLN A 311 5.52 7.93 30.46
C GLN A 311 5.61 8.17 28.94
N HIS A 312 5.02 9.26 28.44
CA HIS A 312 5.14 9.63 27.03
C HIS A 312 6.59 9.98 26.63
N ASP A 313 7.31 10.72 27.46
CA ASP A 313 8.73 11.02 27.25
C ASP A 313 9.56 9.71 27.22
N GLN A 314 9.19 8.72 28.03
CA GLN A 314 9.83 7.40 28.00
C GLN A 314 9.58 6.67 26.66
N VAL A 315 8.35 6.68 26.14
CA VAL A 315 8.01 6.12 24.82
C VAL A 315 8.91 6.73 23.73
N MET A 316 8.97 8.07 23.69
CA MET A 316 9.77 8.79 22.69
C MET A 316 11.28 8.54 22.85
N ASN A 317 11.77 8.40 24.09
CA ASN A 317 13.16 8.07 24.36
C ASN A 317 13.52 6.66 23.89
N GLU A 318 12.66 5.66 24.11
CA GLU A 318 12.89 4.29 23.61
C GLU A 318 12.86 4.24 22.09
N LEU A 319 11.95 4.96 21.44
CA LEU A 319 11.91 5.10 19.98
C LEU A 319 13.21 5.72 19.43
N GLN A 320 13.72 6.76 20.10
CA GLN A 320 14.97 7.42 19.72
C GLN A 320 16.20 6.52 19.94
N LYS A 321 16.24 5.72 21.01
CA LYS A 321 17.29 4.70 21.21
C LYS A 321 17.25 3.65 20.09
N PHE A 322 16.06 3.17 19.75
CA PHE A 322 15.89 2.16 18.70
C PHE A 322 16.27 2.71 17.32
N LYS A 323 15.94 3.96 17.01
CA LYS A 323 16.38 4.68 15.81
C LYS A 323 17.91 4.68 15.66
N GLU A 324 18.65 5.02 16.72
CA GLU A 324 20.12 4.99 16.67
C GLU A 324 20.66 3.57 16.48
N LYS A 325 20.03 2.57 17.11
CA LYS A 325 20.37 1.15 16.88
C LYS A 325 20.15 0.74 15.42
N MET A 326 19.04 1.17 14.80
CA MET A 326 18.76 0.88 13.39
C MET A 326 19.75 1.55 12.44
N LYS A 327 20.15 2.81 12.71
CA LYS A 327 21.19 3.48 11.93
C LYS A 327 22.52 2.73 11.97
N LEU A 328 22.89 2.20 13.13
CA LEU A 328 24.09 1.36 13.27
C LEU A 328 23.93 0.02 12.54
N ALA A 329 22.74 -0.59 12.57
CA ALA A 329 22.47 -1.83 11.83
C ALA A 329 22.46 -1.61 10.30
N ALA A 330 22.10 -0.41 9.85
CA ALA A 330 22.04 -0.07 8.43
C ALA A 330 23.42 0.04 7.76
N ASN A 331 24.51 0.10 8.55
CA ASN A 331 25.94 0.36 8.27
C ASN A 331 26.46 0.25 6.80
N GLY A 332 25.81 0.92 5.85
CA GLY A 332 26.31 1.21 4.51
C GLY A 332 25.63 0.55 3.29
N ASP A 333 24.30 0.37 3.23
CA ASP A 333 23.45 0.34 1.99
C ASP A 333 22.28 -0.66 1.93
N ASP A 334 21.82 -1.23 3.05
CA ASP A 334 20.61 -2.06 2.99
C ASP A 334 19.34 -1.18 2.84
N ASP A 335 18.80 -1.16 1.62
CA ASP A 335 17.58 -0.39 1.29
C ASP A 335 16.37 -0.79 2.15
N PHE A 336 16.26 -2.05 2.60
CA PHE A 336 15.16 -2.45 3.46
C PHE A 336 15.27 -1.83 4.85
N ILE A 337 16.47 -1.81 5.44
CA ILE A 337 16.67 -1.18 6.75
C ILE A 337 16.49 0.34 6.65
N LYS A 338 16.92 0.96 5.54
CA LYS A 338 16.69 2.40 5.27
C LYS A 338 15.18 2.71 5.18
N ASP A 339 14.44 1.90 4.44
CA ASP A 339 12.99 2.09 4.28
C ASP A 339 12.22 1.79 5.57
N LEU A 340 12.64 0.79 6.35
CA LEU A 340 12.08 0.53 7.68
C LEU A 340 12.38 1.68 8.67
N LEU A 341 13.54 2.34 8.52
CA LEU A 341 13.88 3.54 9.28
C LEU A 341 13.01 4.73 8.85
N ALA A 342 12.66 4.84 7.57
CA ALA A 342 11.72 5.84 7.08
C ALA A 342 10.32 5.63 7.68
N ASP A 343 9.84 4.39 7.74
CA ASP A 343 8.57 4.05 8.42
C ASP A 343 8.63 4.44 9.92
N LEU A 344 9.74 4.11 10.59
CA LEU A 344 9.95 4.43 12.01
C LEU A 344 9.91 5.93 12.28
N THR A 345 10.61 6.72 11.45
CA THR A 345 10.83 8.16 11.67
C THR A 345 9.72 9.03 11.07
N GLY A 346 8.95 8.51 10.13
CA GLY A 346 7.74 9.11 9.59
C GLY A 346 6.51 8.74 10.42
N GLN A 347 5.62 7.94 9.82
CA GLN A 347 4.28 7.68 10.36
C GLN A 347 4.28 6.99 11.74
N VAL A 348 5.26 6.15 12.07
CA VAL A 348 5.32 5.53 13.41
C VAL A 348 5.62 6.57 14.50
N GLN A 349 6.64 7.41 14.29
CA GLN A 349 6.98 8.48 15.23
C GLN A 349 5.83 9.50 15.34
N GLU A 350 5.16 9.80 14.23
CA GLU A 350 3.99 10.69 14.23
C GLU A 350 2.82 10.08 15.02
N ALA A 351 2.48 8.81 14.76
CA ALA A 351 1.43 8.08 15.48
C ALA A 351 1.64 8.07 17.00
N LEU A 352 2.89 7.96 17.45
CA LEU A 352 3.24 7.89 18.88
C LEU A 352 3.53 9.27 19.49
N GLY A 353 3.76 10.30 18.67
CA GLY A 353 4.27 11.60 19.12
C GLY A 353 3.28 12.46 19.90
N LYS A 354 1.97 12.20 19.75
CA LYS A 354 0.90 12.84 20.55
C LYS A 354 -0.18 11.83 20.88
N GLN A 355 -0.68 11.87 22.13
CA GLN A 355 -1.79 11.02 22.56
C GLN A 355 -3.04 11.18 21.67
N GLU A 356 -3.31 12.39 21.19
CA GLU A 356 -4.44 12.67 20.29
C GLU A 356 -4.30 11.93 18.96
N TRP A 357 -3.11 11.99 18.34
CA TRP A 357 -2.81 11.30 17.08
C TRP A 357 -2.82 9.79 17.26
N PHE A 358 -2.25 9.31 18.36
CA PHE A 358 -2.30 7.90 18.73
C PHE A 358 -3.74 7.40 18.83
N ASN A 359 -4.59 8.11 19.60
CA ASN A 359 -5.99 7.72 19.80
C ASN A 359 -6.80 7.82 18.50
N LYS A 360 -6.50 8.79 17.63
CA LYS A 360 -7.23 9.00 16.37
C LYS A 360 -6.89 7.92 15.34
N TRP A 361 -5.62 7.62 15.13
CA TRP A 361 -5.21 6.76 14.01
C TRP A 361 -4.04 5.83 14.34
N GLY A 362 -3.12 6.23 15.23
CA GLY A 362 -1.96 5.39 15.59
C GLY A 362 -2.36 4.02 16.16
N VAL A 363 -3.42 3.96 16.95
CA VAL A 363 -3.97 2.72 17.53
C VAL A 363 -4.48 1.73 16.45
N HIS A 364 -4.80 2.22 15.26
CA HIS A 364 -5.27 1.41 14.13
C HIS A 364 -4.16 1.10 13.12
N TYR A 365 -3.30 2.09 12.85
CA TYR A 365 -2.20 1.99 11.89
C TYR A 365 -1.08 1.06 12.35
N LEU A 366 -0.61 1.20 13.60
CA LEU A 366 0.57 0.46 14.09
C LEU A 366 0.35 -1.07 14.11
N PRO A 367 -0.83 -1.62 14.47
CA PRO A 367 -1.11 -3.05 14.29
C PRO A 367 -1.08 -3.49 12.83
N SER A 368 -1.63 -2.69 11.91
CA SER A 368 -1.64 -2.97 10.46
C SER A 368 -0.21 -3.09 9.91
N LEU A 369 0.65 -2.10 10.19
CA LEU A 369 2.05 -2.09 9.75
C LEU A 369 2.85 -3.27 10.32
N THR A 370 2.79 -3.48 11.64
CA THR A 370 3.56 -4.55 12.28
C THR A 370 3.07 -5.94 11.87
N ARG A 371 1.77 -6.13 11.63
CA ARG A 371 1.23 -7.39 11.12
C ARG A 371 1.74 -7.68 9.70
N ALA A 372 1.81 -6.67 8.85
CA ALA A 372 2.38 -6.80 7.50
C ALA A 372 3.86 -7.23 7.54
N HIS A 373 4.68 -6.63 8.41
CA HIS A 373 6.07 -7.08 8.59
C HIS A 373 6.19 -8.49 9.14
N LEU A 374 5.33 -8.92 10.07
CA LEU A 374 5.32 -10.30 10.59
C LEU A 374 4.97 -11.32 9.52
N LEU A 375 3.94 -11.02 8.72
CA LEU A 375 3.54 -11.86 7.60
C LEU A 375 4.49 -11.74 6.41
N GLN A 376 5.34 -10.72 6.38
CA GLN A 376 6.17 -10.35 5.24
C GLN A 376 5.29 -10.14 4.00
N LEU A 377 4.31 -9.25 4.10
CA LEU A 377 3.41 -8.90 3.01
C LEU A 377 3.51 -7.41 2.73
N CYS A 378 3.48 -7.04 1.45
CA CYS A 378 3.21 -5.66 1.07
C CYS A 378 1.71 -5.46 1.23
N ASN A 379 1.29 -4.67 2.22
CA ASN A 379 -0.12 -4.36 2.42
C ASN A 379 -0.51 -3.00 1.85
N ASN A 380 0.46 -2.12 1.53
CA ASN A 380 0.23 -0.81 0.91
C ASN A 380 1.51 -0.25 0.23
N PHE A 381 1.37 0.90 -0.47
CA PHE A 381 2.40 1.63 -1.24
C PHE A 381 2.92 2.88 -0.52
N LYS A 382 2.32 3.23 0.61
CA LYS A 382 2.64 4.45 1.35
C LYS A 382 3.73 4.25 2.39
N ASP A 383 3.91 3.02 2.86
CA ASP A 383 4.95 2.63 3.81
C ASP A 383 6.11 1.96 3.05
N PRO A 384 7.28 2.62 2.89
CA PRO A 384 8.44 2.05 2.19
C PRO A 384 8.87 0.66 2.67
N GLY A 385 8.88 0.39 3.99
CA GLY A 385 9.45 -0.85 4.52
C GLY A 385 8.67 -2.10 4.10
N VAL A 386 7.34 -2.03 4.00
CA VAL A 386 6.51 -3.16 3.55
C VAL A 386 6.62 -3.43 2.05
N GLN A 387 7.05 -2.46 1.24
CA GLN A 387 7.25 -2.63 -0.21
C GLN A 387 8.41 -3.56 -0.59
N HIS A 388 9.22 -3.96 0.41
CA HIS A 388 10.22 -4.99 0.21
C HIS A 388 9.67 -6.40 0.27
N SER A 389 8.48 -6.56 0.83
CA SER A 389 7.70 -7.78 0.75
C SER A 389 6.98 -7.85 -0.61
N GLY A 390 6.72 -9.04 -1.15
CA GLY A 390 6.06 -9.15 -2.45
C GLY A 390 6.91 -8.68 -3.65
N LYS A 391 8.24 -8.90 -3.64
CA LYS A 391 9.09 -8.65 -4.83
C LYS A 391 9.12 -9.80 -5.85
N GLY A 392 8.36 -10.86 -5.62
CA GLY A 392 8.25 -11.96 -6.58
C GLY A 392 7.77 -11.45 -7.95
N GLU A 393 8.31 -12.01 -9.03
CA GLU A 393 7.97 -11.60 -10.40
C GLU A 393 6.48 -11.75 -10.66
N LEU A 394 5.89 -12.88 -10.24
CA LEU A 394 4.46 -13.13 -10.37
C LEU A 394 3.62 -12.14 -9.54
N PHE A 395 3.99 -11.89 -8.28
CA PHE A 395 3.28 -10.91 -7.44
C PHE A 395 3.33 -9.52 -8.06
N SER A 396 4.50 -9.11 -8.55
CA SER A 396 4.65 -7.81 -9.21
C SER A 396 3.72 -7.73 -10.42
N LYS A 397 3.74 -8.73 -11.31
CA LYS A 397 2.85 -8.78 -12.46
C LYS A 397 1.37 -8.67 -12.07
N MET A 398 0.93 -9.47 -11.09
CA MET A 398 -0.46 -9.44 -10.62
C MET A 398 -0.81 -8.07 -10.04
N ARG A 399 0.05 -7.49 -9.19
CA ARG A 399 -0.16 -6.15 -8.62
C ARG A 399 -0.38 -5.11 -9.69
N ASP A 400 0.43 -5.13 -10.75
CA ASP A 400 0.30 -4.18 -11.84
C ASP A 400 -1.03 -4.35 -12.60
N GLU A 401 -1.44 -5.60 -12.85
CA GLU A 401 -2.71 -5.87 -13.53
C GLU A 401 -3.90 -5.42 -12.66
N MET A 402 -3.83 -5.65 -11.34
CA MET A 402 -4.86 -5.21 -10.40
C MET A 402 -4.89 -3.68 -10.29
N ASP A 403 -3.73 -3.04 -10.39
CA ASP A 403 -3.58 -1.59 -10.43
C ASP A 403 -4.24 -0.97 -11.67
N ASP A 404 -3.93 -1.51 -12.86
CA ASP A 404 -4.54 -1.10 -14.12
C ASP A 404 -6.07 -1.22 -14.07
N ILE A 405 -6.57 -2.33 -13.51
CA ILE A 405 -7.99 -2.55 -13.27
C ILE A 405 -8.56 -1.46 -12.37
N PHE A 406 -7.98 -1.23 -11.19
CA PHE A 406 -8.42 -0.21 -10.24
C PHE A 406 -8.50 1.18 -10.90
N CYS A 407 -7.47 1.57 -11.64
CA CYS A 407 -7.38 2.85 -12.32
C CYS A 407 -8.39 3.01 -13.46
N SER A 408 -8.78 1.90 -14.11
CA SER A 408 -9.77 1.89 -15.20
C SER A 408 -11.22 1.96 -14.71
N LEU A 409 -11.48 1.73 -13.42
CA LEU A 409 -12.84 1.72 -12.89
C LEU A 409 -13.48 3.12 -12.95
N PRO A 410 -14.79 3.19 -13.22
CA PRO A 410 -15.50 4.46 -13.11
C PRO A 410 -15.43 4.98 -11.67
N ALA A 411 -15.41 6.32 -11.55
CA ALA A 411 -15.44 7.00 -10.27
C ALA A 411 -16.61 6.49 -9.40
N PRO A 412 -16.41 6.30 -8.09
CA PRO A 412 -17.50 5.96 -7.18
C PRO A 412 -18.59 7.03 -7.21
N THR A 413 -19.84 6.59 -7.29
CA THR A 413 -21.01 7.45 -7.19
C THR A 413 -21.18 7.86 -5.73
N SER A 414 -21.19 9.17 -5.46
CA SER A 414 -21.41 9.70 -4.12
C SER A 414 -22.82 9.38 -3.61
N SER A 415 -22.90 8.81 -2.41
CA SER A 415 -24.17 8.62 -1.69
C SER A 415 -24.53 9.78 -0.76
N LEU A 416 -23.60 10.71 -0.46
CA LEU A 416 -23.80 11.79 0.52
C LEU A 416 -23.90 13.20 -0.09
N ALA A 417 -23.56 13.41 -1.36
CA ALA A 417 -23.60 14.71 -2.01
C ALA A 417 -23.92 14.63 -3.51
N THR A 418 -24.44 15.73 -4.07
CA THR A 418 -24.62 15.92 -5.53
C THR A 418 -23.36 16.43 -6.23
N SER A 419 -22.20 16.34 -5.58
CA SER A 419 -20.92 16.75 -6.15
C SER A 419 -20.51 15.84 -7.31
N ALA A 420 -19.73 16.39 -8.25
CA ALA A 420 -19.21 15.64 -9.39
C ALA A 420 -18.45 14.37 -8.91
N PRO A 421 -18.61 13.21 -9.58
CA PRO A 421 -17.90 11.99 -9.22
C PRO A 421 -16.39 12.20 -9.20
N VAL A 422 -15.73 11.73 -8.14
CA VAL A 422 -14.29 11.91 -7.94
C VAL A 422 -13.59 10.63 -8.36
N ASN A 423 -12.76 10.70 -9.40
CA ASN A 423 -11.99 9.55 -9.84
C ASN A 423 -10.92 9.19 -8.80
N MET A 424 -10.91 7.92 -8.35
CA MET A 424 -9.99 7.44 -7.31
C MET A 424 -8.51 7.50 -7.72
N THR A 425 -8.21 7.57 -9.02
CA THR A 425 -6.84 7.79 -9.53
C THR A 425 -6.23 9.11 -9.08
N VAL A 426 -7.05 10.10 -8.69
CA VAL A 426 -6.57 11.39 -8.14
C VAL A 426 -5.82 11.18 -6.82
N PHE A 427 -6.21 10.18 -6.04
CA PHE A 427 -5.53 9.80 -4.79
C PHE A 427 -4.35 8.85 -5.01
N TYR A 428 -4.12 8.46 -6.26
CA TYR A 428 -3.22 7.39 -6.67
C TYR A 428 -1.98 7.92 -7.42
N ASN A 429 -1.81 9.25 -7.50
CA ASN A 429 -0.90 9.88 -8.44
C ASN A 429 0.52 10.05 -7.89
N ASP A 430 1.35 9.02 -8.07
CA ASP A 430 2.80 9.10 -7.87
C ASP A 430 3.50 9.56 -9.18
N ALA A 431 3.30 10.84 -9.51
CA ALA A 431 4.03 11.74 -10.42
C ALA A 431 4.25 11.42 -11.94
N GLY A 432 3.91 12.45 -12.73
CA GLY A 432 4.52 12.86 -14.00
C GLY A 432 4.21 14.34 -14.21
N GLY A 433 4.99 15.21 -13.58
CA GLY A 433 4.67 16.63 -13.44
C GLY A 433 4.85 17.43 -14.73
N CYS A 434 3.92 18.32 -15.07
CA CYS A 434 3.97 19.19 -16.26
C CYS A 434 3.43 20.62 -15.99
N PHE A 435 3.86 21.57 -16.82
CA PHE A 435 3.51 22.99 -16.80
C PHE A 435 2.31 23.30 -17.71
N TYR A 436 1.50 24.30 -17.32
CA TYR A 436 0.50 24.91 -18.21
C TYR A 436 1.15 25.83 -19.22
N GLY A 437 0.70 25.80 -20.48
CA GLY A 437 1.33 26.50 -21.59
C GLY A 437 1.29 28.03 -21.53
N GLU A 438 0.33 28.61 -20.80
CA GLU A 438 0.20 30.08 -20.65
C GLU A 438 0.99 30.63 -19.45
N CYS A 439 1.66 29.79 -18.67
CA CYS A 439 2.62 30.27 -17.68
C CYS A 439 3.85 30.86 -18.38
N THR A 440 4.63 31.69 -17.69
CA THR A 440 5.83 32.35 -18.23
C THR A 440 7.11 31.75 -17.67
N VAL A 441 8.09 31.49 -18.54
CA VAL A 441 9.46 31.10 -18.20
C VAL A 441 10.37 32.32 -18.24
N CYS A 442 11.21 32.50 -17.22
CA CYS A 442 12.23 33.56 -17.21
C CYS A 442 13.52 33.10 -17.92
N LEU A 443 14.02 33.93 -18.83
CA LEU A 443 15.27 33.72 -19.56
C LEU A 443 16.43 34.46 -18.88
N MET A 444 17.67 34.07 -19.19
CA MET A 444 18.89 34.68 -18.61
C MET A 444 19.12 36.16 -18.97
N ASN A 445 18.37 36.70 -19.92
CA ASN A 445 18.43 38.11 -20.33
C ASN A 445 17.32 38.96 -19.68
N ASP A 446 16.74 38.48 -18.59
CA ASP A 446 15.62 39.10 -17.86
C ASP A 446 14.35 39.31 -18.69
N THR A 447 14.21 38.60 -19.82
CA THR A 447 12.96 38.53 -20.59
C THR A 447 12.19 37.26 -20.26
N THR A 448 10.89 37.23 -20.56
CA THR A 448 10.04 36.06 -20.36
C THR A 448 9.49 35.54 -21.68
N LYS A 449 9.25 34.23 -21.73
CA LYS A 449 8.48 33.55 -22.80
C LYS A 449 7.33 32.78 -22.18
N LEU A 450 6.24 32.56 -22.92
CA LEU A 450 5.25 31.58 -22.48
C LEU A 450 5.88 30.18 -22.52
N VAL A 451 5.48 29.31 -21.60
CA VAL A 451 5.93 27.92 -21.51
C VAL A 451 5.74 27.21 -22.85
N LYS A 452 4.64 27.47 -23.56
CA LYS A 452 4.36 26.90 -24.89
C LYS A 452 5.28 27.42 -26.01
N ASP A 453 5.92 28.56 -25.82
CA ASP A 453 6.75 29.25 -26.81
C ASP A 453 8.26 29.04 -26.59
N VAL A 454 8.66 28.36 -25.51
CA VAL A 454 10.05 27.98 -25.24
C VAL A 454 10.55 27.03 -26.32
N GLN A 455 11.78 27.25 -26.79
CA GLN A 455 12.42 26.48 -27.86
C GLN A 455 13.75 25.86 -27.41
N PRO A 456 14.17 24.75 -28.03
CA PRO A 456 15.55 24.27 -27.92
C PRO A 456 16.55 25.39 -28.23
N GLY A 457 17.58 25.52 -27.39
CA GLY A 457 18.58 26.60 -27.46
C GLY A 457 18.29 27.81 -26.57
N ASP A 458 17.06 27.97 -26.05
CA ASP A 458 16.77 29.03 -25.09
C ASP A 458 17.56 28.82 -23.78
N ARG A 459 18.10 29.91 -23.21
CA ARG A 459 18.81 29.88 -21.91
C ARG A 459 17.91 30.42 -20.80
N VAL A 460 17.62 29.56 -19.82
CA VAL A 460 16.61 29.82 -18.79
C VAL A 460 17.26 30.12 -17.43
N ALA A 461 16.60 30.99 -16.66
CA ALA A 461 16.92 31.27 -15.26
C ALA A 461 16.48 30.09 -14.36
N PRO A 462 17.07 29.89 -13.16
CA PRO A 462 18.02 30.79 -12.50
C PRO A 462 19.51 30.49 -12.79
N TYR A 463 19.82 29.29 -13.30
CA TYR A 463 21.21 28.82 -13.40
C TYR A 463 21.79 28.84 -14.83
N GLY A 464 21.05 29.35 -15.81
CA GLY A 464 21.53 29.50 -17.19
C GLY A 464 21.63 28.20 -17.98
N GLY A 465 20.84 27.19 -17.61
CA GLY A 465 20.68 25.98 -18.39
C GLY A 465 20.09 26.29 -19.77
N MET A 466 20.62 25.64 -20.80
CA MET A 466 20.10 25.70 -22.16
C MET A 466 19.08 24.57 -22.36
N VAL A 467 17.91 24.92 -22.88
CA VAL A 467 16.86 23.95 -23.21
C VAL A 467 17.36 23.04 -24.34
N ARG A 468 17.50 21.75 -24.04
CA ARG A 468 17.82 20.71 -25.02
C ARG A 468 16.57 20.13 -25.66
N PHE A 469 15.56 19.83 -24.84
CA PHE A 469 14.29 19.27 -25.29
C PHE A 469 13.10 20.03 -24.72
N VAL A 470 12.10 20.25 -25.56
CA VAL A 470 10.76 20.69 -25.19
C VAL A 470 9.81 19.52 -25.35
N VAL A 471 9.25 19.03 -24.25
CA VAL A 471 8.37 17.86 -24.24
C VAL A 471 6.92 18.33 -24.15
N LYS A 472 6.14 18.09 -25.21
CA LYS A 472 4.71 18.39 -25.30
C LYS A 472 3.91 17.12 -25.06
N THR A 473 3.17 17.05 -23.96
CA THR A 473 2.28 15.93 -23.68
C THR A 473 0.84 16.30 -24.03
N LYS A 474 0.23 15.58 -24.99
CA LYS A 474 -1.14 15.83 -25.44
C LYS A 474 -2.16 15.53 -24.34
N CYS A 475 -3.05 16.47 -24.07
CA CYS A 475 -4.07 16.35 -23.03
C CYS A 475 -5.28 15.56 -23.53
N PRO A 476 -5.70 14.49 -22.82
CA PRO A 476 -6.97 13.82 -23.10
C PRO A 476 -8.13 14.83 -23.01
N ASN A 477 -9.03 14.81 -24.00
CA ASN A 477 -10.21 15.69 -24.05
C ASN A 477 -9.92 17.21 -23.99
N ARG A 478 -8.71 17.64 -24.36
CA ARG A 478 -8.28 19.06 -24.34
C ARG A 478 -8.36 19.69 -22.92
N LYS A 479 -8.14 18.88 -21.89
CA LYS A 479 -8.15 19.32 -20.48
C LYS A 479 -7.06 18.64 -19.66
N ALA A 480 -6.58 19.32 -18.63
CA ALA A 480 -5.68 18.78 -17.62
C ALA A 480 -6.12 19.18 -16.21
N LYS A 481 -5.81 18.33 -15.23
CA LYS A 481 -6.01 18.60 -13.81
C LYS A 481 -4.78 19.29 -13.23
N MET A 482 -4.95 20.52 -12.75
CA MET A 482 -3.85 21.38 -12.30
C MET A 482 -4.23 22.11 -11.01
N VAL A 483 -3.22 22.65 -10.35
CA VAL A 483 -3.34 23.53 -9.19
C VAL A 483 -2.78 24.90 -9.53
N ILE A 484 -3.24 25.92 -8.80
CA ILE A 484 -2.74 27.30 -8.91
C ILE A 484 -2.05 27.63 -7.60
N VAL A 485 -0.75 27.89 -7.65
CA VAL A 485 0.07 28.21 -6.47
C VAL A 485 0.56 29.66 -6.53
N GLU A 486 1.56 30.00 -5.70
CA GLU A 486 2.17 31.32 -5.63
C GLU A 486 2.52 31.89 -7.03
N ASN A 487 2.41 33.21 -7.18
CA ASN A 487 2.62 33.93 -8.44
C ASN A 487 1.74 33.45 -9.62
N ASN A 488 0.57 32.88 -9.33
CA ASN A 488 -0.36 32.31 -10.30
C ASN A 488 0.27 31.21 -11.17
N LEU A 489 1.28 30.50 -10.66
CA LEU A 489 1.83 29.33 -11.33
C LEU A 489 0.74 28.25 -11.43
N ILE A 490 0.34 27.93 -12.66
CA ILE A 490 -0.58 26.84 -12.96
C ILE A 490 0.22 25.61 -13.37
N ILE A 491 0.09 24.54 -12.58
CA ILE A 491 0.96 23.36 -12.71
C ILE A 491 0.23 22.09 -12.28
N THR A 492 0.66 20.91 -12.74
CA THR A 492 0.11 19.65 -12.21
C THR A 492 0.43 19.50 -10.72
N ALA A 493 -0.51 18.92 -9.98
CA ALA A 493 -0.49 18.80 -8.52
C ALA A 493 0.79 18.18 -7.90
N TRP A 494 1.51 17.35 -8.67
CA TRP A 494 2.66 16.56 -8.23
C TRP A 494 3.97 16.95 -8.92
N HIS A 495 4.06 18.15 -9.49
CA HIS A 495 5.31 18.66 -10.06
C HIS A 495 6.09 19.41 -8.97
N PRO A 496 7.29 18.95 -8.55
CA PRO A 496 8.03 19.61 -7.47
C PRO A 496 8.37 21.08 -7.76
N ILE A 497 8.06 21.96 -6.81
CA ILE A 497 8.43 23.38 -6.84
C ILE A 497 9.28 23.72 -5.63
N ARG A 498 10.10 24.77 -5.72
CA ARG A 498 10.95 25.25 -4.63
C ARG A 498 10.46 26.60 -4.13
N LEU A 499 9.99 26.62 -2.88
CA LEU A 499 9.58 27.83 -2.17
C LEU A 499 10.40 27.94 -0.88
N SER A 500 10.89 29.14 -0.56
CA SER A 500 11.73 29.37 0.63
C SER A 500 12.90 28.37 0.77
N LEU A 501 13.56 28.05 -0.36
CA LEU A 501 14.67 27.09 -0.45
C LEU A 501 14.33 25.61 -0.13
N GLN A 502 13.04 25.27 -0.03
CA GLN A 502 12.58 23.90 0.21
C GLN A 502 11.75 23.39 -0.97
N TRP A 503 11.98 22.14 -1.36
CA TRP A 503 11.15 21.47 -2.35
C TRP A 503 9.83 21.03 -1.72
N ILE A 504 8.73 21.38 -2.39
CA ILE A 504 7.36 21.15 -1.93
C ILE A 504 6.53 20.62 -3.10
N MET A 505 5.54 19.78 -2.79
CA MET A 505 4.53 19.35 -3.75
C MET A 505 3.40 20.39 -3.82
N PRO A 506 3.04 20.92 -4.99
CA PRO A 506 1.96 21.89 -5.13
C PRO A 506 0.64 21.47 -4.48
N CYS A 507 0.32 20.18 -4.50
CA CYS A 507 -0.88 19.63 -3.86
C CYS A 507 -0.93 19.82 -2.34
N SER A 508 0.20 20.00 -1.65
CA SER A 508 0.21 20.30 -0.22
C SER A 508 -0.07 21.77 0.09
N LEU A 509 -0.04 22.66 -0.92
CA LEU A 509 -0.24 24.10 -0.73
C LEU A 509 -1.69 24.54 -0.97
N VAL A 510 -2.48 23.76 -1.73
CA VAL A 510 -3.80 24.17 -2.23
C VAL A 510 -4.91 23.18 -1.85
N SER A 511 -6.16 23.65 -1.85
CA SER A 511 -7.37 22.87 -1.52
C SER A 511 -8.19 22.40 -2.73
N SER A 512 -7.75 22.72 -3.94
CA SER A 512 -8.56 22.44 -5.12
C SER A 512 -7.67 22.18 -6.32
N ILE A 513 -8.01 21.10 -7.00
CA ILE A 513 -7.48 20.77 -8.32
C ILE A 513 -8.53 21.20 -9.33
N HIS A 514 -8.12 22.02 -10.29
CA HIS A 514 -8.97 22.60 -11.32
C HIS A 514 -8.80 21.84 -12.64
N GLU A 515 -9.89 21.65 -13.38
CA GLU A 515 -9.80 21.31 -14.80
C GLU A 515 -9.45 22.58 -15.59
N VAL A 516 -8.27 22.59 -16.17
CA VAL A 516 -7.78 23.66 -17.04
C VAL A 516 -7.89 23.18 -18.49
N SER A 517 -8.48 23.98 -19.36
CA SER A 517 -8.54 23.66 -20.80
C SER A 517 -7.18 23.90 -21.43
N CYS A 518 -6.62 22.87 -22.03
CA CYS A 518 -5.32 22.91 -22.72
C CYS A 518 -5.19 21.75 -23.69
N ASP A 519 -4.57 22.01 -24.83
CA ASP A 519 -4.25 20.95 -25.80
C ASP A 519 -3.03 20.14 -25.37
N TYR A 520 -2.09 20.79 -24.70
CA TYR A 520 -0.83 20.21 -24.25
C TYR A 520 -0.44 20.74 -22.87
N VAL A 521 0.29 19.89 -22.15
CA VAL A 521 1.14 20.29 -21.01
C VAL A 521 2.61 20.09 -21.37
N TYR A 522 3.48 20.84 -20.71
CA TYR A 522 4.88 20.97 -21.13
C TYR A 522 5.85 20.54 -20.03
N ASN A 523 7.01 20.02 -20.40
CA ASN A 523 8.17 19.87 -19.53
C ASN A 523 9.45 20.02 -20.38
N PHE A 524 10.61 20.20 -19.74
CA PHE A 524 11.86 20.54 -20.41
C PHE A 524 12.99 19.61 -19.98
N VAL A 525 14.02 19.49 -20.81
CA VAL A 525 15.33 18.96 -20.42
C VAL A 525 16.35 20.07 -20.64
N LEU A 526 17.15 20.36 -19.63
CA LEU A 526 18.26 21.31 -19.72
C LEU A 526 19.59 20.55 -19.88
N ASP A 527 20.62 21.24 -20.39
CA ASP A 527 21.99 20.72 -20.43
C ASP A 527 22.69 20.77 -19.05
N GLN A 528 22.31 21.72 -18.20
CA GLN A 528 22.82 21.90 -16.84
C GLN A 528 21.80 22.59 -15.93
N GLY A 529 22.02 22.54 -14.61
CA GLY A 529 21.21 23.21 -13.58
C GLY A 529 19.86 22.53 -13.31
N HIS A 530 19.18 22.08 -14.37
CA HIS A 530 17.93 21.32 -14.34
C HIS A 530 16.78 21.91 -13.50
N THR A 531 16.82 23.20 -13.22
CA THR A 531 15.70 23.97 -12.66
C THR A 531 15.40 25.17 -13.54
N ILE A 532 14.15 25.60 -13.49
CA ILE A 532 13.62 26.69 -14.30
C ILE A 532 12.71 27.58 -13.46
N LEU A 533 12.73 28.90 -13.67
CA LEU A 533 11.76 29.82 -13.08
C LEU A 533 10.51 29.89 -13.97
N VAL A 534 9.37 29.43 -13.44
CA VAL A 534 8.05 29.54 -14.08
C VAL A 534 7.14 30.40 -13.21
N ASN A 535 6.67 31.52 -13.74
CA ASN A 535 6.00 32.58 -12.99
C ASN A 535 6.79 32.94 -11.72
N ASP A 536 8.11 33.13 -11.83
CA ASP A 536 9.01 33.43 -10.71
C ASP A 536 9.08 32.37 -9.60
N VAL A 537 8.50 31.18 -9.82
CA VAL A 537 8.62 30.03 -8.92
C VAL A 537 9.56 29.02 -9.53
N GLU A 538 10.54 28.58 -8.75
CA GLU A 538 11.51 27.61 -9.22
C GLU A 538 10.92 26.21 -9.28
N CYS A 539 11.04 25.58 -10.44
CA CYS A 539 10.48 24.28 -10.76
C CYS A 539 11.57 23.35 -11.28
N VAL A 540 11.40 22.05 -11.07
CA VAL A 540 12.35 21.05 -11.56
C VAL A 540 12.07 20.67 -13.03
N THR A 541 13.12 20.37 -13.79
CA THR A 541 13.01 19.87 -15.17
C THR A 541 13.36 18.37 -15.25
N LEU A 542 13.15 17.74 -16.40
CA LEU A 542 13.51 16.33 -16.60
C LEU A 542 15.05 16.15 -16.65
N GLY A 543 15.51 14.98 -16.22
CA GLY A 543 16.92 14.61 -16.15
C GLY A 543 17.67 15.23 -14.98
N HIS A 544 16.98 15.74 -13.96
CA HIS A 544 17.55 16.65 -12.97
C HIS A 544 18.63 16.10 -12.03
N GLY A 545 18.70 14.79 -11.79
CA GLY A 545 19.69 14.18 -10.89
C GLY A 545 19.54 14.49 -9.40
N ILE A 546 18.72 15.47 -9.01
CA ILE A 546 18.42 15.84 -7.61
C ILE A 546 17.90 14.64 -6.79
N GLN A 547 18.52 14.39 -5.63
CA GLN A 547 18.25 13.22 -4.77
C GLN A 547 17.45 13.55 -3.49
N GLU A 548 16.98 14.78 -3.35
CA GLU A 548 16.15 15.23 -2.22
C GLU A 548 14.76 14.57 -2.26
N ASP A 549 14.19 14.22 -1.11
CA ASP A 549 13.05 13.28 -1.01
C ASP A 549 11.80 13.68 -1.80
N VAL A 550 11.51 14.98 -1.90
CA VAL A 550 10.34 15.50 -2.64
C VAL A 550 10.56 15.46 -4.15
N VAL A 551 11.80 15.58 -4.61
CA VAL A 551 12.11 15.76 -6.04
C VAL A 551 12.63 14.48 -6.67
N ARG A 552 13.29 13.63 -5.89
CA ARG A 552 13.95 12.42 -6.36
C ARG A 552 12.98 11.53 -7.10
N HIS A 553 13.27 11.26 -8.37
CA HIS A 553 12.46 10.39 -9.20
C HIS A 553 13.33 9.42 -9.99
N SER A 554 13.03 8.12 -9.91
CA SER A 554 13.84 7.04 -10.49
C SER A 554 13.99 7.10 -12.01
N TYR A 555 12.97 7.60 -12.72
CA TYR A 555 13.01 7.85 -14.17
C TYR A 555 13.22 9.33 -14.53
N TYR A 556 12.25 10.21 -14.24
CA TYR A 556 12.29 11.63 -14.61
C TYR A 556 13.48 12.39 -14.05
N GLY A 557 14.05 11.97 -12.91
CA GLY A 557 15.27 12.54 -12.36
C GLY A 557 16.56 11.91 -12.88
N SER A 558 16.49 11.00 -13.86
CA SER A 558 17.64 10.23 -14.33
C SER A 558 17.96 10.48 -15.80
N GLN A 559 19.18 10.13 -16.19
CA GLN A 559 19.61 10.16 -17.59
C GLN A 559 18.80 9.22 -18.50
N ARG A 560 18.03 8.28 -17.94
CA ARG A 560 17.16 7.39 -18.73
C ARG A 560 16.06 8.17 -19.45
N ALA A 561 15.46 9.15 -18.79
CA ALA A 561 14.45 10.02 -19.41
C ALA A 561 15.05 10.81 -20.58
N VAL A 562 16.27 11.34 -20.40
CA VAL A 562 16.97 12.09 -21.44
C VAL A 562 17.28 11.19 -22.66
N LYS A 563 17.76 9.96 -22.43
CA LYS A 563 18.06 9.01 -23.52
C LYS A 563 16.83 8.59 -24.31
N ASP A 564 15.70 8.38 -23.63
CA ASP A 564 14.45 8.05 -24.32
C ASP A 564 13.97 9.21 -25.21
N LEU A 565 14.11 10.45 -24.72
CA LEU A 565 13.80 11.66 -25.47
C LEU A 565 14.76 11.88 -26.65
N GLU A 566 16.06 11.63 -26.48
CA GLU A 566 17.05 11.67 -27.58
C GLU A 566 16.68 10.71 -28.71
N ARG A 567 16.21 9.50 -28.38
CA ARG A 567 15.73 8.54 -29.37
C ARG A 567 14.48 9.05 -30.09
N LEU A 568 13.49 9.56 -29.35
CA LEU A 568 12.24 10.08 -29.93
C LEU A 568 12.48 11.29 -30.83
N ASP A 569 13.37 12.22 -30.44
CA ASP A 569 13.71 13.37 -31.28
C ASP A 569 14.38 12.93 -32.59
N GLY A 570 15.28 11.94 -32.54
CA GLY A 570 15.88 11.37 -33.74
C GLY A 570 14.87 10.68 -34.66
N GLU A 571 13.85 10.03 -34.11
CA GLU A 571 12.77 9.39 -34.87
C GLU A 571 11.76 10.39 -35.45
N GLN A 572 11.44 11.46 -34.71
CA GLN A 572 10.49 12.49 -35.15
C GLN A 572 11.14 13.56 -36.04
N ASN A 573 12.47 13.72 -35.99
CA ASN A 573 13.25 14.76 -36.67
C ASN A 573 12.76 16.18 -36.36
N ASN A 574 12.46 16.46 -35.09
CA ASN A 574 11.79 17.69 -34.66
C ASN A 574 12.73 18.75 -34.05
N GLY A 575 14.05 18.57 -34.14
CA GLY A 575 15.03 19.56 -33.72
C GLY A 575 14.96 19.90 -32.22
N GLY A 576 14.55 18.95 -31.39
CA GLY A 576 14.44 19.08 -29.93
C GLY A 576 13.01 19.30 -29.40
N ILE A 577 11.97 19.34 -30.27
CA ILE A 577 10.57 19.46 -29.85
C ILE A 577 9.89 18.09 -29.93
N ILE A 578 9.63 17.47 -28.80
CA ILE A 578 9.12 16.10 -28.75
C ILE A 578 7.65 16.12 -28.35
N GLU A 579 6.78 15.61 -29.22
CA GLU A 579 5.37 15.44 -28.90
C GLU A 579 5.08 13.99 -28.48
N ILE A 580 4.43 13.82 -27.33
CA ILE A 580 4.03 12.52 -26.79
C ILE A 580 2.54 12.51 -26.44
N SER A 581 1.90 11.36 -26.63
CA SER A 581 0.54 11.14 -26.16
C SER A 581 0.56 10.84 -24.65
N HIS A 582 -0.55 11.12 -23.96
CA HIS A 582 -0.68 10.78 -22.53
C HIS A 582 -0.44 9.28 -22.26
N GLY A 583 -0.76 8.41 -23.22
CA GLY A 583 -0.56 6.96 -23.12
C GLY A 583 0.88 6.47 -23.38
N ALA A 584 1.82 7.35 -23.79
CA ALA A 584 3.21 6.96 -24.05
C ALA A 584 4.05 6.78 -22.78
N LEU A 585 3.56 7.21 -21.62
CA LEU A 585 4.25 7.11 -20.34
C LEU A 585 3.98 5.75 -19.69
N VAL A 586 4.99 4.88 -19.68
CA VAL A 586 4.86 3.57 -19.02
C VAL A 586 5.27 3.69 -17.57
N ARG A 587 4.34 3.32 -16.69
CA ARG A 587 4.54 3.38 -15.25
C ARG A 587 5.18 2.10 -14.71
N SER A 588 6.00 2.29 -13.69
CA SER A 588 6.45 1.26 -12.78
C SER A 588 5.22 0.78 -12.02
N LYS A 589 4.53 -0.19 -12.60
CA LYS A 589 4.22 -1.47 -11.99
C LYS A 589 4.47 -1.60 -10.46
N LYS A 590 5.70 -1.34 -9.98
CA LYS A 590 6.06 -1.41 -8.55
C LYS A 590 5.73 -0.19 -7.69
N THR A 591 5.76 1.00 -8.26
CA THR A 591 5.78 2.26 -7.51
C THR A 591 4.75 3.28 -8.01
N GLY A 592 3.99 3.02 -9.08
CA GLY A 592 3.13 4.01 -9.74
C GLY A 592 3.88 5.11 -10.51
N LEU A 593 5.13 5.41 -10.13
CA LEU A 593 6.05 6.31 -10.84
C LEU A 593 6.24 5.94 -12.30
N VAL A 594 6.43 6.92 -13.19
CA VAL A 594 6.83 6.63 -14.58
C VAL A 594 8.18 5.92 -14.60
N LYS A 595 8.33 4.87 -15.41
CA LYS A 595 9.53 4.04 -15.50
C LYS A 595 10.28 4.20 -16.82
N TRP A 596 9.57 4.38 -17.93
CA TRP A 596 10.12 4.70 -19.25
C TRP A 596 9.05 5.24 -20.21
N LEU A 597 9.49 5.73 -21.38
CA LEU A 597 8.61 6.14 -22.49
C LEU A 597 8.47 4.98 -23.51
N GLN A 598 7.24 4.59 -23.84
CA GLN A 598 6.96 3.59 -24.87
C GLN A 598 6.84 4.24 -26.25
N VAL A 599 7.54 3.64 -27.21
CA VAL A 599 7.80 4.22 -28.55
C VAL A 599 6.89 3.62 -29.64
N GLN A 600 5.82 2.89 -29.30
CA GLN A 600 4.98 2.28 -30.33
C GLN A 600 4.22 3.32 -31.17
N GLU A 601 4.44 3.22 -32.49
CA GLU A 601 3.88 3.99 -33.61
C GLU A 601 3.00 5.19 -33.21
N ILE A 602 3.63 6.36 -33.17
CA ILE A 602 2.95 7.65 -33.24
C ILE A 602 2.31 7.71 -34.65
N LEU A 603 1.16 7.06 -34.79
CA LEU A 603 0.36 7.14 -36.00
C LEU A 603 -0.16 8.56 -36.11
N VAL A 604 0.42 9.25 -37.09
CA VAL A 604 -0.21 10.33 -37.83
C VAL A 604 -1.63 9.90 -38.22
N GLN A 605 -2.64 10.51 -37.60
CA GLN A 605 -3.87 10.93 -38.26
C GLN A 605 -4.30 12.29 -37.72
#